data_AF-A0A8T5NLS2-F1
#
_entry.id   AF-A0A8T5NLS2-F1
#
_cell.length_a   1.000
_cell.length_b   1.000
_cell.length_c   1.000
_cell.angle_alpha   90.00
_cell.angle_beta   90.00
_cell.angle_gamma   90.00
#
_symmetry.space_group_name_H-M   'P 1'
#
loop_
_entity.id
_entity.type
_entity.pdbx_description
1 polymer ?
#
loop_
_entity_poly.entity_id
_entity_poly.type
_entity_poly.pdbx_seq_one_letter_code
_entity_poly.pdbx_strand_id
1 'polypeptide(L)'
;MIVLHGIWKPPEASTDRGDFFLWGESSFISPVKRRGRPPKSGASHPYQALEKDLKIAIESFDSVHGGNISKKARSNKVPLLLPSHSRSPLASPDMLKDDSGENAEEPVSLSQWKVDGLCIPPEDAVMLLSSLSGAWTENDSAVIGTDLRFWSKVSKFTMELLSKQHFVPGIVFSKNNMAFARWQYALNDEDARMRFSKLSRSMPPVCRALVQNSVPNTHEAFLSDYLNNSIDSCIRSWTPISEIRSKKPGLSEAWLKSLATGEP
;
A
#
# COMPACT_ATOMS: atom_id res chain seq x y z
N MET A 1 2.10 20.81 8.79
CA MET A 1 2.28 20.11 7.52
C MET A 1 2.36 18.63 7.78
N ILE A 2 1.82 17.80 6.90
CA ILE A 2 1.88 16.34 7.02
C ILE A 2 2.68 15.74 5.86
N VAL A 3 3.58 14.82 6.13
CA VAL A 3 4.23 13.97 5.12
C VAL A 3 3.45 12.67 5.03
N LEU A 4 2.89 12.35 3.88
CA LEU A 4 2.09 11.16 3.65
C LEU A 4 2.95 10.03 3.12
N HIS A 5 2.72 8.86 3.69
CA HIS A 5 3.43 7.63 3.38
C HIS A 5 2.44 6.51 3.08
N GLY A 6 2.87 5.54 2.29
CA GLY A 6 2.06 4.40 1.89
C GLY A 6 2.87 3.11 1.83
N ILE A 7 2.24 2.03 2.27
CA ILE A 7 2.81 0.69 2.18
C ILE A 7 1.72 -0.31 1.83
N TRP A 8 2.06 -1.26 0.96
CA TRP A 8 1.19 -2.41 0.71
C TRP A 8 1.15 -3.33 1.94
N LYS A 9 -0.04 -3.71 2.39
CA LYS A 9 -0.25 -4.72 3.42
C LYS A 9 -0.78 -5.99 2.72
N PRO A 10 0.07 -7.00 2.49
CA PRO A 10 -0.35 -8.24 1.85
C PRO A 10 -1.48 -8.94 2.62
N PRO A 11 -2.30 -9.76 1.92
CA PRO A 11 -3.32 -10.57 2.58
C PRO A 11 -2.71 -11.53 3.60
N GLU A 12 -3.38 -11.68 4.75
CA GLU A 12 -3.00 -12.62 5.80
C GLU A 12 -3.56 -14.03 5.50
N ALA A 13 -4.76 -14.09 4.90
CA ALA A 13 -5.39 -15.31 4.42
C ALA A 13 -5.67 -15.26 2.90
N SER A 14 -5.78 -16.42 2.25
CA SER A 14 -6.06 -16.52 0.80
C SER A 14 -7.46 -16.03 0.38
N THR A 15 -8.36 -15.83 1.35
CA THR A 15 -9.67 -15.20 1.18
C THR A 15 -9.60 -13.68 1.17
N ASP A 16 -8.53 -13.11 1.75
CA ASP A 16 -8.34 -11.67 1.82
C ASP A 16 -7.67 -11.14 0.55
N ARG A 17 -7.82 -9.85 0.30
CA ARG A 17 -7.25 -9.17 -0.88
C ARG A 17 -6.11 -8.22 -0.51
N GLY A 18 -5.69 -8.18 0.75
CA GLY A 18 -4.77 -7.17 1.28
C GLY A 18 -5.40 -5.78 1.33
N ASP A 19 -4.61 -4.82 1.78
CA ASP A 19 -5.00 -3.40 1.84
C ASP A 19 -3.80 -2.52 1.54
N PHE A 20 -4.03 -1.34 0.97
CA PHE A 20 -3.02 -0.29 0.96
C PHE A 20 -3.10 0.50 2.27
N PHE A 21 -2.03 0.50 3.05
CA PHE A 21 -1.96 1.22 4.32
C PHE A 21 -1.35 2.61 4.12
N LEU A 22 -2.18 3.64 4.28
CA LEU A 22 -1.80 5.05 4.24
C LEU A 22 -1.58 5.57 5.66
N TRP A 23 -0.45 6.23 5.90
CA TRP A 23 -0.15 6.89 7.17
C TRP A 23 0.57 8.21 6.91
N GLY A 24 0.93 8.95 7.96
CA GLY A 24 1.69 10.17 7.78
C GLY A 24 2.42 10.65 9.02
N GLU A 25 3.38 11.54 8.81
CA GLU A 25 4.12 12.25 9.84
C GLU A 25 3.68 13.70 9.92
N SER A 26 3.36 14.21 11.11
CA SER A 26 2.89 15.56 11.33
C SER A 26 3.97 16.42 11.97
N SER A 27 4.28 17.55 11.35
CA SER A 27 5.23 18.53 11.89
C SER A 27 4.71 19.20 13.16
N PHE A 28 3.39 19.21 13.37
CA PHE A 28 2.72 19.79 14.53
C PHE A 28 2.85 18.96 15.80
N ILE A 29 3.29 17.70 15.68
CA ILE A 29 3.48 16.82 16.82
C ILE A 29 4.95 16.83 17.18
N SER A 30 5.23 17.34 18.38
CA SER A 30 6.53 17.25 19.01
C SER A 30 6.53 16.09 20.00
N PRO A 31 7.43 15.10 19.85
CA PRO A 31 7.56 14.05 20.85
C PRO A 31 7.83 14.66 22.20
N VAL A 32 7.14 14.18 23.23
CA VAL A 32 7.52 14.47 24.60
C VAL A 32 8.92 13.87 24.82
N LYS A 33 9.94 14.73 25.01
CA LYS A 33 11.31 14.29 25.35
C LYS A 33 11.26 13.47 26.64
N ARG A 34 11.28 12.14 26.54
CA ARG A 34 11.27 11.25 27.71
C ARG A 34 12.67 11.16 28.28
N ARG A 35 12.88 11.70 29.50
CA ARG A 35 14.07 11.43 30.31
C ARG A 35 13.93 10.03 30.93
N GLY A 36 14.95 9.17 30.79
CA GLY A 36 14.98 7.84 31.42
C GLY A 36 15.23 6.67 30.45
N ARG A 37 14.69 5.50 30.80
CA ARG A 37 14.90 4.23 30.06
C ARG A 37 14.40 4.35 28.60
N PRO A 38 15.13 3.79 27.61
CA PRO A 38 14.68 3.75 26.22
C PRO A 38 13.28 3.12 26.07
N PRO A 39 12.50 3.57 25.08
CA PRO A 39 11.19 2.97 24.81
C PRO A 39 11.34 1.48 24.52
N LYS A 40 10.34 0.69 24.94
CA LYS A 40 10.27 -0.73 24.59
C LYS A 40 10.05 -0.86 23.07
N SER A 41 10.59 -1.92 22.47
CA SER A 41 10.30 -2.28 21.07
C SER A 41 8.79 -2.31 20.81
N GLY A 42 8.34 -1.72 19.72
CA GLY A 42 6.91 -1.62 19.38
C GLY A 42 6.16 -0.51 20.14
N ALA A 43 6.85 0.55 20.58
CA ALA A 43 6.21 1.77 21.04
C ALA A 43 5.46 2.47 19.88
N SER A 44 4.46 3.30 20.21
CA SER A 44 3.79 4.14 19.19
C SER A 44 4.77 5.13 18.58
N HIS A 45 4.72 5.28 17.26
CA HIS A 45 5.51 6.25 16.54
C HIS A 45 5.16 7.68 17.02
N PRO A 46 6.14 8.53 17.35
CA PRO A 46 5.86 9.81 18.00
C PRO A 46 5.34 10.89 17.05
N TYR A 47 5.61 10.80 15.75
CA TYR A 47 5.27 11.84 14.77
C TYR A 47 3.97 11.60 14.01
N GLN A 48 3.15 10.63 14.42
CA GLN A 48 2.02 10.16 13.61
C GLN A 48 0.93 11.22 13.40
N ALA A 49 0.56 11.47 12.15
CA ALA A 49 -0.60 12.30 11.81
C ALA A 49 -1.90 11.71 12.38
N LEU A 50 -2.86 12.59 12.67
CA LEU A 50 -4.16 12.15 13.19
C LEU A 50 -5.02 11.58 12.07
N GLU A 51 -5.90 10.63 12.41
CA GLU A 51 -6.81 10.01 11.44
C GLU A 51 -7.64 11.04 10.66
N LYS A 52 -8.13 12.08 11.34
CA LYS A 52 -8.90 13.17 10.71
C LYS A 52 -8.09 13.87 9.62
N ASP A 53 -6.79 14.05 9.82
CA ASP A 53 -5.94 14.77 8.87
C ASP A 53 -5.62 13.87 7.66
N LEU A 54 -5.48 12.56 7.89
CA LEU A 54 -5.36 11.57 6.81
C LEU A 54 -6.63 11.48 5.95
N LYS A 55 -7.82 11.56 6.57
CA LYS A 55 -9.10 11.57 5.84
C LYS A 55 -9.25 12.82 4.98
N ILE A 56 -8.92 14.00 5.52
CA ILE A 56 -8.89 15.26 4.76
C ILE A 56 -7.93 15.16 3.57
N ALA A 57 -6.74 14.57 3.77
CA ALA A 57 -5.80 14.35 2.70
C ALA A 57 -6.36 13.43 1.59
N ILE A 58 -6.96 12.28 1.95
CA ILE A 58 -7.61 11.39 0.97
C ILE A 58 -8.72 12.12 0.21
N GLU A 59 -9.57 12.88 0.88
CA GLU A 59 -10.67 13.62 0.25
C GLU A 59 -10.15 14.65 -0.75
N SER A 60 -9.03 15.30 -0.44
CA SER A 60 -8.39 16.25 -1.37
C SER A 60 -7.94 15.55 -2.66
N PHE A 61 -7.40 14.33 -2.57
CA PHE A 61 -6.95 13.53 -3.72
C PHE A 61 -8.10 12.87 -4.49
N ASP A 62 -9.20 12.57 -3.81
CA ASP A 62 -10.36 11.87 -4.35
C ASP A 62 -11.46 12.81 -4.88
N SER A 63 -11.13 14.10 -5.10
CA SER A 63 -12.09 15.10 -5.59
C SER A 63 -12.78 14.67 -6.89
N VAL A 64 -12.12 13.83 -7.71
CA VAL A 64 -12.66 13.31 -8.97
C VAL A 64 -13.69 12.18 -8.77
N HIS A 65 -13.61 11.39 -7.68
CA HIS A 65 -14.54 10.28 -7.41
C HIS A 65 -15.50 10.55 -6.24
N GLY A 66 -15.65 11.82 -5.85
CA GLY A 66 -16.65 12.26 -4.89
C GLY A 66 -16.36 11.88 -3.43
N GLY A 67 -15.10 11.64 -3.07
CA GLY A 67 -14.69 11.35 -1.69
C GLY A 67 -15.20 10.03 -1.13
N ASN A 68 -15.53 9.06 -2.00
CA ASN A 68 -16.03 7.76 -1.55
C ASN A 68 -14.91 6.93 -0.90
N ILE A 69 -13.65 7.15 -1.30
CA ILE A 69 -12.51 6.39 -0.80
C ILE A 69 -12.29 6.67 0.70
N SER A 70 -12.46 7.92 1.16
CA SER A 70 -12.28 8.27 2.58
C SER A 70 -13.29 7.56 3.50
N LYS A 71 -14.49 7.27 2.99
CA LYS A 71 -15.56 6.56 3.72
C LYS A 71 -15.30 5.06 3.85
N LYS A 72 -14.66 4.45 2.84
CA LYS A 72 -14.30 3.03 2.84
C LYS A 72 -13.00 2.74 3.59
N ALA A 73 -12.17 3.76 3.79
CA ALA A 73 -10.91 3.67 4.52
C ALA A 73 -11.15 3.29 6.00
N ARG A 74 -10.41 2.29 6.49
CA ARG A 74 -10.58 1.73 7.84
C ARG A 74 -9.34 1.99 8.69
N SER A 75 -9.52 2.50 9.91
CA SER A 75 -8.41 2.70 10.84
C SER A 75 -7.73 1.38 11.18
N ASN A 76 -6.40 1.37 11.10
CA ASN A 76 -5.59 0.20 11.42
C ASN A 76 -4.27 0.64 12.08
N LYS A 77 -3.60 -0.30 12.73
CA LYS A 77 -2.30 -0.13 13.37
C LYS A 77 -1.36 -1.23 12.93
N VAL A 78 -0.25 -0.84 12.30
CA VAL A 78 0.73 -1.79 11.77
C VAL A 78 2.11 -1.57 12.39
N PRO A 79 2.89 -2.64 12.64
CA PRO A 79 4.27 -2.52 13.05
C PRO A 79 5.20 -2.29 11.84
N LEU A 80 5.94 -1.18 11.84
CA LEU A 80 6.94 -0.85 10.82
C LEU A 80 8.36 -0.83 11.41
N LEU A 81 9.33 -1.28 10.64
CA LEU A 81 10.76 -1.07 10.88
C LEU A 81 11.19 0.26 10.29
N LEU A 82 11.51 1.23 11.14
CA LEU A 82 11.88 2.58 10.71
C LEU A 82 13.29 2.93 11.17
N PRO A 83 14.05 3.70 10.37
CA PRO A 83 15.33 4.26 10.78
C PRO A 83 15.17 5.02 12.09
N SER A 84 15.98 4.68 13.09
CA SER A 84 15.85 5.21 14.44
C SER A 84 17.22 5.43 15.08
N HIS A 85 17.30 6.50 15.86
CA HIS A 85 18.30 6.63 16.92
C HIS A 85 17.90 5.76 18.11
N SER A 86 18.68 5.81 19.19
CA SER A 86 18.48 4.97 20.39
C SER A 86 17.08 5.13 21.05
N ARG A 87 16.41 6.27 20.84
CA ARG A 87 15.16 6.64 21.53
C ARG A 87 14.04 7.17 20.66
N SER A 88 14.30 7.52 19.41
CA SER A 88 13.30 8.08 18.51
C SER A 88 13.55 7.63 17.07
N PRO A 89 12.48 7.53 16.25
CA PRO A 89 12.66 7.40 14.82
C PRO A 89 13.27 8.68 14.27
N LEU A 90 13.99 8.57 13.15
CA LEU A 90 14.36 9.71 12.35
C LEU A 90 13.07 10.32 11.76
N ALA A 91 13.00 11.66 11.75
CA ALA A 91 11.94 12.33 11.01
C ALA A 91 12.15 12.12 9.49
N SER A 92 11.06 12.13 8.72
CA SER A 92 11.16 12.11 7.28
C SER A 92 12.00 13.29 6.76
N PRO A 93 12.84 13.10 5.73
CA PRO A 93 13.62 14.20 5.14
C PRO A 93 12.76 15.36 4.63
N ASP A 94 11.53 15.05 4.22
CA ASP A 94 10.54 16.03 3.74
C ASP A 94 9.91 16.85 4.88
N MET A 95 10.08 16.44 6.14
CA MET A 95 9.76 17.29 7.28
C MET A 95 10.89 18.29 7.50
N LEU A 96 10.60 19.58 7.31
CA LEU A 96 11.50 20.72 7.51
C LEU A 96 11.92 20.96 8.99
N LYS A 97 12.21 19.90 9.76
CA LYS A 97 12.80 20.03 11.10
C LYS A 97 14.30 19.84 10.96
N ASP A 98 15.04 20.91 11.23
CA ASP A 98 16.49 20.89 11.42
C ASP A 98 16.82 19.90 12.56
N ASP A 99 17.25 18.69 12.22
CA ASP A 99 17.74 17.69 13.19
C ASP A 99 19.21 17.96 13.59
N SER A 100 19.72 19.15 13.22
CA SER A 100 21.13 19.56 13.24
C SER A 100 21.70 19.90 14.64
N GLY A 101 21.02 19.54 15.73
CA GLY A 101 21.37 20.05 17.06
C GLY A 101 22.07 19.09 18.03
N GLU A 102 21.57 17.86 18.21
CA GLU A 102 21.93 17.05 19.40
C GLU A 102 22.24 15.56 19.12
N ASN A 103 21.76 14.97 18.01
CA ASN A 103 21.86 13.51 17.74
C ASN A 103 22.61 13.14 16.46
N ALA A 104 23.25 14.10 15.78
CA ALA A 104 23.88 13.88 14.47
C ALA A 104 24.98 12.78 14.48
N GLU A 105 25.53 12.45 15.65
CA GLU A 105 26.55 11.40 15.82
C GLU A 105 26.00 10.06 16.36
N GLU A 106 24.71 9.95 16.70
CA GLU A 106 24.15 8.70 17.22
C GLU A 106 23.99 7.64 16.09
N PRO A 107 24.40 6.37 16.33
CA PRO A 107 24.27 5.32 15.33
C PRO A 107 22.80 5.06 15.00
N VAL A 108 22.50 4.98 13.70
CA VAL A 108 21.15 4.72 13.19
C VAL A 108 20.97 3.21 12.98
N SER A 109 19.84 2.68 13.47
CA SER A 109 19.44 1.28 13.27
C SER A 109 17.94 1.17 12.98
N LEU A 110 17.48 0.03 12.48
CA LEU A 110 16.06 -0.22 12.29
C LEU A 110 15.43 -0.62 13.63
N SER A 111 14.41 0.13 14.05
CA SER A 111 13.62 -0.20 15.24
C SER A 111 12.14 -0.34 14.88
N GLN A 112 11.44 -1.21 15.60
CA GLN A 112 10.02 -1.44 15.40
C GLN A 112 9.17 -0.35 16.08
N TRP A 113 8.28 0.26 15.31
CA TRP A 113 7.31 1.24 15.77
C TRP A 113 5.89 0.83 15.38
N LYS A 114 4.92 1.09 16.25
CA LYS A 114 3.49 0.95 15.92
C LYS A 114 3.00 2.23 15.27
N VAL A 115 2.45 2.10 14.07
CA VAL A 115 1.95 3.21 13.26
C VAL A 115 0.45 3.01 13.00
N ASP A 116 -0.33 3.99 13.43
CA ASP A 116 -1.73 4.25 13.16
C ASP A 116 -1.87 4.85 11.75
N GLY A 117 -2.90 4.41 11.03
CA GLY A 117 -3.17 4.84 9.67
C GLY A 117 -4.48 4.28 9.14
N LEU A 118 -4.66 4.34 7.83
CA LEU A 118 -5.87 3.97 7.14
C LEU A 118 -5.60 2.86 6.12
N CYS A 119 -6.29 1.73 6.25
CA CYS A 119 -6.35 0.68 5.24
C CYS A 119 -7.37 1.06 4.15
N ILE A 120 -6.91 1.08 2.90
CA ILE A 120 -7.70 1.37 1.70
C ILE A 120 -7.77 0.09 0.85
N PRO A 121 -8.97 -0.34 0.42
CA PRO A 121 -9.11 -1.49 -0.48
C PRO A 121 -8.27 -1.34 -1.76
N PRO A 122 -7.73 -2.43 -2.34
CA PRO A 122 -6.79 -2.34 -3.46
C PRO A 122 -7.33 -1.58 -4.68
N GLU A 123 -8.59 -1.79 -5.05
CA GLU A 123 -9.24 -1.12 -6.17
C GLU A 123 -9.37 0.40 -5.96
N ASP A 124 -9.71 0.81 -4.74
CA ASP A 124 -9.80 2.23 -4.37
C ASP A 124 -8.40 2.83 -4.28
N ALA A 125 -7.41 2.08 -3.78
CA ALA A 125 -6.02 2.52 -3.74
C ALA A 125 -5.45 2.75 -5.15
N VAL A 126 -5.72 1.86 -6.12
CA VAL A 126 -5.32 2.06 -7.52
C VAL A 126 -5.93 3.34 -8.09
N MET A 127 -7.22 3.59 -7.85
CA MET A 127 -7.88 4.82 -8.31
C MET A 127 -7.26 6.08 -7.68
N LEU A 128 -7.06 6.07 -6.36
CA LEU A 128 -6.47 7.17 -5.61
C LEU A 128 -5.04 7.48 -6.05
N LEU A 129 -4.20 6.45 -6.15
CA LEU A 129 -2.76 6.60 -6.41
C LEU A 129 -2.47 6.91 -7.88
N SER A 130 -3.31 6.42 -8.80
CA SER A 130 -3.16 6.71 -10.23
C SER A 130 -3.56 8.15 -10.59
N SER A 131 -4.45 8.78 -9.81
CA SER A 131 -4.84 10.19 -9.98
C SER A 131 -3.79 11.18 -9.46
N LEU A 132 -2.84 10.74 -8.63
CA LEU A 132 -1.74 11.58 -8.15
C LEU A 132 -0.86 12.06 -9.32
N SER A 133 -0.98 13.34 -9.67
CA SER A 133 -0.16 14.06 -10.65
C SER A 133 1.05 14.77 -10.00
N GLY A 134 1.91 15.39 -10.82
CA GLY A 134 3.01 16.22 -10.31
C GLY A 134 2.54 17.46 -9.56
N ALA A 135 1.35 18.01 -9.86
CA ALA A 135 0.85 19.25 -9.27
C ALA A 135 0.57 19.15 -7.75
N TRP A 136 0.39 17.95 -7.22
CA TRP A 136 0.11 17.73 -5.80
C TRP A 136 1.34 17.91 -4.90
N THR A 137 2.54 18.12 -5.47
CA THR A 137 3.72 18.47 -4.69
C THR A 137 3.69 19.91 -4.16
N GLU A 138 2.71 20.71 -4.57
CA GLU A 138 2.60 22.15 -4.29
C GLU A 138 1.47 22.50 -3.31
N ASN A 139 0.85 21.51 -2.63
CA ASN A 139 -0.16 21.79 -1.62
C ASN A 139 0.50 22.06 -0.26
N ASP A 140 0.28 23.24 0.31
CA ASP A 140 0.89 23.68 1.59
C ASP A 140 0.54 22.78 2.79
N SER A 141 -0.54 21.99 2.68
CA SER A 141 -1.04 21.18 3.80
C SER A 141 -0.37 19.80 3.92
N ALA A 142 0.02 19.18 2.80
CA ALA A 142 0.56 17.82 2.78
C ALA A 142 1.61 17.60 1.69
N VAL A 143 2.69 16.90 2.04
CA VAL A 143 3.72 16.43 1.10
C VAL A 143 3.65 14.92 0.92
N ILE A 144 3.88 14.49 -0.32
CA ILE A 144 3.89 13.09 -0.72
C ILE A 144 5.32 12.54 -0.57
N GLY A 145 5.49 11.58 0.34
CA GLY A 145 6.75 10.87 0.54
C GLY A 145 7.17 10.06 -0.69
N THR A 146 8.45 9.69 -0.74
CA THR A 146 9.03 8.96 -1.89
C THR A 146 8.37 7.60 -2.14
N ASP A 147 7.92 6.93 -1.08
CA ASP A 147 7.17 5.68 -1.16
C ASP A 147 5.80 5.85 -1.82
N LEU A 148 5.04 6.87 -1.45
CA LEU A 148 3.73 7.12 -2.03
C LEU A 148 3.84 7.53 -3.50
N ARG A 149 4.92 8.25 -3.88
CA ARG A 149 5.26 8.50 -5.29
C ARG A 149 5.61 7.22 -6.05
N PHE A 150 6.33 6.30 -5.41
CA PHE A 150 6.60 4.99 -5.98
C PHE A 150 5.30 4.23 -6.23
N TRP A 151 4.42 4.15 -5.23
CA TRP A 151 3.13 3.48 -5.37
C TRP A 151 2.22 4.14 -6.40
N SER A 152 2.24 5.47 -6.56
CA SER A 152 1.56 6.15 -7.66
C SER A 152 2.04 5.66 -9.04
N LYS A 153 3.34 5.48 -9.24
CA LYS A 153 3.88 4.90 -10.48
C LYS A 153 3.44 3.46 -10.67
N VAL A 154 3.42 2.66 -9.61
CA VAL A 154 2.94 1.27 -9.66
C VAL A 154 1.45 1.23 -10.01
N SER A 155 0.60 2.06 -9.40
CA SER A 155 -0.84 2.09 -9.70
C SER A 155 -1.13 2.56 -11.13
N LYS A 156 -0.35 3.50 -11.67
CA LYS A 156 -0.43 3.86 -13.10
C LYS A 156 -0.04 2.69 -14.01
N PHE A 157 0.98 1.93 -13.61
CA PHE A 157 1.35 0.71 -14.33
C PHE A 157 0.24 -0.36 -14.22
N THR A 158 -0.40 -0.51 -13.06
CA THR A 158 -1.60 -1.37 -12.92
C THR A 158 -2.71 -0.96 -13.88
N MET A 159 -3.03 0.33 -13.96
CA MET A 159 -4.03 0.86 -14.89
C MET A 159 -3.66 0.59 -16.36
N GLU A 160 -2.38 0.72 -16.70
CA GLU A 160 -1.88 0.37 -18.03
C GLU A 160 -2.11 -1.12 -18.34
N LEU A 161 -1.72 -2.02 -17.43
CA LEU A 161 -1.94 -3.46 -17.61
C LEU A 161 -3.43 -3.80 -17.78
N LEU A 162 -4.30 -3.18 -16.97
CA LEU A 162 -5.75 -3.34 -17.09
C LEU A 162 -6.27 -2.86 -18.45
N SER A 163 -5.84 -1.67 -18.89
CA SER A 163 -6.26 -1.09 -20.18
C SER A 163 -5.83 -1.91 -21.39
N LYS A 164 -4.65 -2.54 -21.31
CA LYS A 164 -4.10 -3.42 -22.36
C LYS A 164 -4.60 -4.87 -22.26
N GLN A 165 -5.46 -5.18 -21.29
CA GLN A 165 -5.91 -6.55 -21.00
C GLN A 165 -4.75 -7.52 -20.72
N HIS A 166 -3.70 -7.02 -20.07
CA HIS A 166 -2.52 -7.78 -19.67
C HIS A 166 -2.76 -8.49 -18.33
N PHE A 167 -3.75 -9.37 -18.35
CA PHE A 167 -4.13 -10.21 -17.22
C PHE A 167 -4.75 -11.51 -17.72
N VAL A 168 -4.66 -12.55 -16.90
CA VAL A 168 -5.21 -13.88 -17.19
C VAL A 168 -5.93 -14.43 -15.97
N PRO A 169 -7.00 -15.23 -16.15
CA PRO A 169 -7.57 -15.96 -15.05
C PRO A 169 -6.66 -17.15 -14.72
N GLY A 170 -6.33 -17.31 -13.43
CA GLY A 170 -5.46 -18.37 -12.94
C GLY A 170 -6.06 -19.07 -11.73
N ILE A 171 -5.45 -20.19 -11.35
CA ILE A 171 -5.77 -20.92 -10.12
C ILE A 171 -4.61 -20.68 -9.13
N VAL A 172 -4.95 -20.22 -7.93
CA VAL A 172 -4.00 -20.12 -6.81
C VAL A 172 -4.42 -21.07 -5.71
N PHE A 173 -3.43 -21.62 -4.99
CA PHE A 173 -3.68 -22.51 -3.87
C PHE A 173 -3.37 -21.80 -2.55
N SER A 174 -4.26 -21.95 -1.58
CA SER A 174 -3.98 -21.54 -0.21
C SER A 174 -2.96 -22.48 0.46
N LYS A 175 -2.48 -22.10 1.64
CA LYS A 175 -1.65 -22.95 2.49
C LYS A 175 -2.30 -24.29 2.85
N ASN A 176 -3.64 -24.36 2.79
CA ASN A 176 -4.42 -25.58 3.07
C ASN A 176 -4.80 -26.34 1.79
N ASN A 177 -4.11 -26.08 0.66
CA ASN A 177 -4.38 -26.65 -0.67
C ASN A 177 -5.80 -26.38 -1.22
N MET A 178 -6.49 -25.36 -0.71
CA MET A 178 -7.76 -24.93 -1.28
C MET A 178 -7.50 -24.09 -2.52
N ALA A 179 -8.13 -24.45 -3.64
CA ALA A 179 -7.99 -23.75 -4.92
C ALA A 179 -8.92 -22.54 -4.98
N PHE A 180 -8.43 -21.44 -5.56
CA PHE A 180 -9.19 -20.23 -5.82
C PHE A 180 -8.93 -19.77 -7.25
N ALA A 181 -9.97 -19.31 -7.95
CA ALA A 181 -9.80 -18.61 -9.22
C ALA A 181 -9.50 -17.12 -8.96
N ARG A 182 -8.37 -16.63 -9.47
CA ARG A 182 -7.90 -15.25 -9.32
C ARG A 182 -7.47 -14.69 -10.66
N TRP A 183 -7.72 -13.40 -10.90
CA TRP A 183 -7.06 -12.69 -11.99
C TRP A 183 -5.62 -12.39 -11.61
N GLN A 184 -4.70 -12.61 -12.55
CA GLN A 184 -3.28 -12.39 -12.35
C GLN A 184 -2.75 -11.48 -13.45
N TYR A 185 -1.76 -10.65 -13.13
CA TYR A 185 -1.09 -9.84 -14.14
C TYR A 185 -0.37 -10.74 -15.15
N ALA A 186 -0.25 -10.29 -16.39
CA ALA A 186 0.49 -10.98 -17.44
C ALA A 186 1.46 -10.01 -18.13
N LEU A 187 2.76 -10.29 -18.10
CA LEU A 187 3.78 -9.44 -18.74
C LEU A 187 4.10 -9.97 -20.15
N ASN A 188 3.14 -9.81 -21.06
CA ASN A 188 3.16 -10.43 -22.39
C ASN A 188 4.19 -9.79 -23.33
N ASP A 189 4.39 -8.47 -23.23
CA ASP A 189 5.33 -7.73 -24.07
C ASP A 189 6.61 -7.31 -23.30
N GLU A 190 7.63 -6.94 -24.07
CA GLU A 190 8.96 -6.61 -23.53
C GLU A 190 8.97 -5.29 -22.75
N ASP A 191 8.16 -4.31 -23.16
CA ASP A 191 8.07 -3.02 -22.49
C ASP A 191 7.45 -3.16 -21.09
N ALA A 192 6.38 -3.96 -20.94
CA ALA A 192 5.81 -4.29 -19.63
C ALA A 192 6.82 -5.01 -18.72
N ARG A 193 7.60 -5.98 -19.24
CA ARG A 193 8.66 -6.67 -18.48
C ARG A 193 9.76 -5.71 -18.02
N MET A 194 10.21 -4.84 -18.91
CA MET A 194 11.23 -3.82 -18.61
C MET A 194 10.75 -2.83 -17.55
N ARG A 195 9.51 -2.35 -17.65
CA ARG A 195 8.92 -1.44 -16.63
C ARG A 195 8.76 -2.13 -15.28
N PHE A 196 8.27 -3.38 -15.26
CA PHE A 196 8.20 -4.17 -14.03
C PHE A 196 9.57 -4.29 -13.36
N SER A 197 10.61 -4.66 -14.12
CA SER A 197 11.97 -4.77 -13.60
C SER A 197 12.49 -3.43 -13.06
N LYS A 198 12.23 -2.32 -13.76
CA LYS A 198 12.63 -0.98 -13.34
C LYS A 198 11.93 -0.56 -12.05
N LEU A 199 10.62 -0.79 -11.92
CA LEU A 199 9.85 -0.52 -10.71
C LEU A 199 10.39 -1.34 -9.54
N SER A 200 10.56 -2.65 -9.74
CA SER A 200 11.08 -3.54 -8.70
C SER A 200 12.44 -3.06 -8.16
N ARG A 201 13.40 -2.77 -9.05
CA ARG A 201 14.75 -2.28 -8.69
C ARG A 201 14.75 -0.88 -8.04
N SER A 202 13.73 -0.07 -8.30
CA SER A 202 13.62 1.30 -7.80
C SER A 202 12.73 1.41 -6.55
N MET A 203 12.27 0.29 -5.99
CA MET A 203 11.36 0.29 -4.85
C MET A 203 12.07 0.80 -3.59
N PRO A 204 11.61 1.92 -2.99
CA PRO A 204 12.15 2.43 -1.74
C PRO A 204 12.11 1.38 -0.61
N PRO A 205 13.13 1.28 0.27
CA PRO A 205 13.15 0.30 1.35
C PRO A 205 11.93 0.39 2.29
N VAL A 206 11.42 1.60 2.53
CA VAL A 206 10.25 1.82 3.39
C VAL A 206 8.98 1.14 2.85
N CYS A 207 8.88 0.90 1.54
CA CYS A 207 7.77 0.14 0.94
C CYS A 207 7.74 -1.32 1.40
N ARG A 208 8.79 -1.84 2.06
CA ARG A 208 8.85 -3.18 2.65
C ARG A 208 9.13 -3.15 4.15
N ALA A 209 8.83 -2.03 4.82
CA ALA A 209 9.08 -1.85 6.25
C ALA A 209 8.15 -2.66 7.18
N LEU A 210 7.13 -3.34 6.66
CA LEU A 210 6.16 -4.09 7.46
C LEU A 210 6.85 -5.29 8.16
N VAL A 211 6.75 -5.36 9.50
CA VAL A 211 7.42 -6.42 10.30
C VAL A 211 6.84 -7.81 10.04
N GLN A 212 5.52 -7.92 9.88
CA GLN A 212 4.83 -9.18 9.64
C GLN A 212 4.39 -9.23 8.19
N ASN A 213 5.24 -9.80 7.34
CA ASN A 213 4.98 -9.94 5.92
C ASN A 213 4.83 -11.42 5.55
N SER A 214 3.69 -11.80 4.98
CA SER A 214 3.42 -13.14 4.45
C SER A 214 4.13 -13.38 3.11
N VAL A 215 4.61 -12.32 2.45
CA VAL A 215 5.30 -12.33 1.16
C VAL A 215 6.83 -12.40 1.40
N PRO A 216 7.58 -13.16 0.59
CA PRO A 216 9.04 -13.14 0.63
C PRO A 216 9.59 -11.71 0.55
N ASN A 217 10.60 -11.40 1.36
CA ASN A 217 11.20 -10.06 1.42
C ASN A 217 12.13 -9.78 0.22
N THR A 218 11.56 -9.81 -0.98
CA THR A 218 12.20 -9.45 -2.25
C THR A 218 11.39 -8.34 -2.92
N HIS A 219 12.05 -7.51 -3.72
CA HIS A 219 11.39 -6.42 -4.44
C HIS A 219 10.34 -6.96 -5.41
N GLU A 220 10.69 -8.03 -6.13
CA GLU A 220 9.87 -8.69 -7.13
C GLU A 220 8.63 -9.31 -6.52
N ALA A 221 8.77 -10.14 -5.47
CA ALA A 221 7.63 -10.81 -4.85
C ALA A 221 6.62 -9.80 -4.29
N PHE A 222 7.11 -8.71 -3.68
CA PHE A 222 6.25 -7.69 -3.11
C PHE A 222 5.49 -6.88 -4.18
N LEU A 223 6.17 -6.54 -5.29
CA LEU A 223 5.53 -5.89 -6.43
C LEU A 223 4.51 -6.81 -7.11
N SER A 224 4.85 -8.09 -7.30
CA SER A 224 3.96 -9.10 -7.87
C SER A 224 2.71 -9.31 -7.01
N ASP A 225 2.85 -9.36 -5.70
CA ASP A 225 1.72 -9.52 -4.77
C ASP A 225 0.77 -8.31 -4.84
N TYR A 226 1.31 -7.09 -4.82
CA TYR A 226 0.51 -5.88 -5.02
C TYR A 226 -0.22 -5.90 -6.37
N LEU A 227 0.47 -6.20 -7.47
CA LEU A 227 -0.13 -6.19 -8.82
C LEU A 227 -1.24 -7.22 -8.96
N ASN A 228 -1.02 -8.46 -8.50
CA ASN A 228 -2.03 -9.52 -8.56
C ASN A 228 -3.29 -9.16 -7.76
N ASN A 229 -3.13 -8.73 -6.50
CA ASN A 229 -4.27 -8.38 -5.65
C ASN A 229 -5.00 -7.12 -6.15
N SER A 230 -4.26 -6.14 -6.67
CA SER A 230 -4.85 -4.92 -7.26
C SER A 230 -5.62 -5.23 -8.54
N ILE A 231 -5.06 -6.01 -9.47
CA ILE A 231 -5.74 -6.40 -10.71
C ILE A 231 -6.98 -7.25 -10.41
N ASP A 232 -6.87 -8.26 -9.54
CA ASP A 232 -8.00 -9.09 -9.11
C ASP A 232 -9.13 -8.23 -8.52
N SER A 233 -8.79 -7.27 -7.67
CA SER A 233 -9.78 -6.39 -7.04
C SER A 233 -10.41 -5.42 -8.03
N CYS A 234 -9.62 -4.77 -8.89
CA CYS A 234 -10.11 -3.86 -9.92
C CYS A 234 -11.07 -4.56 -10.88
N ILE A 235 -10.69 -5.73 -11.42
CA ILE A 235 -11.51 -6.46 -12.40
C ILE A 235 -12.86 -6.85 -11.78
N ARG A 236 -12.86 -7.39 -10.56
CA ARG A 236 -14.09 -7.79 -9.85
C ARG A 236 -14.97 -6.61 -9.46
N SER A 237 -14.37 -5.46 -9.17
CA SER A 237 -15.09 -4.24 -8.77
C SER A 237 -15.71 -3.53 -9.98
N TRP A 238 -15.01 -3.50 -11.12
CA TRP A 238 -15.42 -2.72 -12.28
C TRP A 238 -16.19 -3.51 -13.33
N THR A 239 -16.18 -4.84 -13.25
CA THR A 239 -16.82 -5.71 -14.23
C THR A 239 -17.89 -6.55 -13.55
N PRO A 240 -19.12 -6.63 -14.11
CA PRO A 240 -20.18 -7.48 -13.58
C PRO A 240 -19.97 -8.95 -13.99
N ILE A 241 -18.87 -9.58 -13.55
CA ILE A 241 -18.51 -10.97 -13.91
C ILE A 241 -19.59 -11.95 -13.46
N SER A 242 -20.30 -11.66 -12.37
CA SER A 242 -21.42 -12.45 -11.87
C SER A 242 -22.59 -12.54 -12.85
N GLU A 243 -22.68 -11.65 -13.84
CA GLU A 243 -23.71 -11.70 -14.89
C GLU A 243 -23.36 -12.67 -16.02
N ILE A 244 -22.11 -13.16 -16.08
CA ILE A 244 -21.68 -14.14 -17.09
C ILE A 244 -22.30 -15.49 -16.75
N ARG A 245 -23.31 -15.90 -17.53
CA ARG A 245 -24.03 -17.16 -17.33
C ARG A 245 -23.29 -18.34 -17.94
N SER A 246 -23.06 -19.39 -17.15
CA SER A 246 -22.72 -20.71 -17.69
C SER A 246 -23.99 -21.41 -18.19
N LYS A 247 -23.91 -22.08 -19.34
CA LYS A 247 -25.03 -22.88 -19.89
C LYS A 247 -25.22 -24.22 -19.18
N LYS A 248 -24.20 -24.70 -18.46
CA LYS A 248 -24.21 -26.01 -17.79
C LYS A 248 -23.66 -25.89 -16.37
N PRO A 249 -24.33 -26.49 -15.37
CA PRO A 249 -23.77 -26.58 -14.04
C PRO A 249 -22.57 -27.51 -14.02
N GLY A 250 -21.57 -27.19 -13.19
CA GLY A 250 -20.36 -27.98 -13.03
C GLY A 250 -19.11 -27.15 -12.78
N LEU A 251 -17.94 -27.75 -13.04
CA LEU A 251 -16.63 -27.16 -12.72
C LEU A 251 -16.43 -25.78 -13.37
N SER A 252 -16.88 -25.59 -14.60
CA SER A 252 -16.75 -24.30 -15.30
C SER A 252 -17.60 -23.20 -14.65
N GLU A 253 -18.78 -23.53 -14.12
CA GLU A 253 -19.61 -22.56 -13.38
C GLU A 253 -18.99 -22.24 -12.02
N ALA A 254 -18.50 -23.24 -11.29
CA ALA A 254 -17.81 -23.04 -10.02
C ALA A 254 -16.56 -22.18 -10.20
N TRP A 255 -15.75 -22.45 -11.23
CA TRP A 255 -14.57 -21.66 -11.57
C TRP A 255 -14.92 -20.21 -11.92
N LEU A 256 -15.94 -19.99 -12.75
CA LEU A 256 -16.38 -18.64 -13.13
C LEU A 256 -16.96 -17.88 -11.92
N LYS A 257 -17.72 -18.55 -11.05
CA LYS A 257 -18.21 -17.98 -9.81
C LYS A 257 -17.06 -17.58 -8.89
N SER A 258 -16.07 -18.45 -8.70
CA SER A 258 -14.85 -18.16 -7.95
C SER A 258 -14.10 -16.96 -8.55
N LEU A 259 -14.01 -16.87 -9.88
CA LEU A 259 -13.36 -15.78 -10.60
C LEU A 259 -14.15 -14.46 -10.54
N ALA A 260 -15.44 -14.51 -10.23
CA ALA A 260 -16.29 -13.34 -9.96
C ALA A 260 -16.22 -12.91 -8.49
N THR A 261 -16.40 -13.82 -7.53
CA THR A 261 -16.55 -13.50 -6.09
C THR A 261 -15.24 -13.51 -5.31
N GLY A 262 -14.33 -14.43 -5.65
CA GLY A 262 -13.05 -14.64 -4.97
C GLY A 262 -13.15 -15.67 -3.86
N GLU A 263 -14.30 -16.35 -3.81
CA GLU A 263 -14.58 -17.50 -2.96
C GLU A 263 -14.08 -18.78 -3.64
N PRO A 264 -13.74 -19.82 -2.88
CA PRO A 264 -13.30 -21.11 -3.44
C PRO A 264 -14.39 -21.80 -4.28
#